data_AF-A0A759H4Q4-F1
#
_entry.id   AF-A0A759H4Q4-F1
#
_cell.length_a   1.000
_cell.length_b   1.000
_cell.length_c   1.000
_cell.angle_alpha   90.00
_cell.angle_beta   90.00
_cell.angle_gamma   90.00
#
_symmetry.space_group_name_H-M   'P 1'
#
loop_
_entity.id
_entity.type
_entity.pdbx_description
1 polymer ?
#
loop_
_entity_poly.entity_id
_entity_poly.type
_entity_poly.pdbx_seq_one_letter_code
_entity_poly.pdbx_strand_id
1 'polypeptide(L)' 'METFNWKIRPDMTVESEPKVTSIKLGDGYEQRRPAGLNNHLA' A
#
# COMPACT_ATOMS: atom_id res chain seq x y z
N MET A 1 -15.08 1.17 1.07
CA MET A 1 -13.65 1.49 0.83
C MET A 1 -13.60 2.21 -0.50
N GLU A 2 -13.06 3.42 -0.54
CA GLU A 2 -13.00 4.22 -1.76
C GLU A 2 -11.70 3.99 -2.50
N THR A 3 -11.78 3.85 -3.82
CA THR A 3 -10.62 3.72 -4.70
C THR A 3 -10.26 5.09 -5.24
N PHE A 4 -9.05 5.55 -4.93
CA PHE A 4 -8.57 6.84 -5.42
C PHE A 4 -7.95 6.67 -6.80
N ASN A 5 -8.42 7.44 -7.79
CA ASN A 5 -7.91 7.37 -9.16
C ASN A 5 -7.21 8.69 -9.50
N TRP A 6 -6.00 8.59 -10.07
CA TRP A 6 -5.25 9.75 -10.56
C TRP A 6 -4.91 9.57 -12.04
N LYS A 7 -4.96 10.66 -12.80
CA LYS A 7 -4.52 10.64 -14.21
C LYS A 7 -3.00 10.58 -14.27
N ILE A 8 -2.48 9.47 -14.76
CA ILE A 8 -1.06 9.32 -15.07
C ILE A 8 -0.81 10.01 -16.41
N ARG A 9 0.33 10.70 -16.55
CA ARG A 9 0.72 11.30 -17.83
C ARG A 9 1.07 10.18 -18.82
N PRO A 10 0.83 10.34 -20.14
CA PRO A 10 1.02 9.26 -21.12
C PRO A 10 2.44 8.70 -21.20
N ASP A 11 3.44 9.47 -20.77
CA ASP A 11 4.86 9.13 -20.73
C ASP A 11 5.32 8.56 -19.37
N MET A 12 4.40 8.35 -18.43
CA MET A 12 4.68 7.83 -17.10
C MET A 12 4.05 6.45 -16.90
N THR A 13 4.81 5.55 -16.32
CA THR A 13 4.32 4.25 -15.84
C THR A 13 4.10 4.33 -14.33
N VAL A 14 3.08 3.63 -13.85
CA VAL A 14 2.86 3.40 -12.42
C VAL A 14 3.15 1.95 -12.13
N GLU A 15 4.15 1.72 -11.29
CA GLU A 15 4.43 0.41 -10.70
C GLU A 15 3.69 0.34 -9.36
N SER A 16 2.83 -0.66 -9.21
CA SER A 16 2.08 -0.91 -7.99
C SER A 16 2.28 -2.37 -7.59
N GLU A 17 2.86 -2.58 -6.41
CA GLU A 17 3.06 -3.90 -5.83
C GLU A 17 2.42 -3.97 -4.43
N PRO A 18 1.85 -5.12 -4.04
CA PRO A 18 1.33 -5.30 -2.69
C PRO A 18 2.43 -5.09 -1.65
N LYS A 19 2.24 -4.11 -0.78
CA LYS A 19 3.17 -3.79 0.30
C LYS A 19 2.53 -3.93 1.66
N VAL A 20 3.31 -4.36 2.65
CA VAL A 20 2.87 -4.52 4.05
C VAL A 20 3.77 -3.69 4.95
N THR A 21 3.16 -2.94 5.86
CA THR A 21 3.87 -2.24 6.94
C THR A 21 3.79 -3.10 8.20
N SER A 22 4.94 -3.40 8.79
CA SER A 22 5.05 -4.04 10.09
C SER A 22 5.58 -3.07 11.16
N ILE A 23 5.02 -3.15 12.35
CA ILE A 23 5.46 -2.41 13.53
C ILE A 23 5.75 -3.42 14.64
N LYS A 24 6.98 -3.38 15.16
CA LYS A 24 7.38 -4.17 16.33
C LYS A 24 7.03 -3.40 17.59
N LEU A 25 6.25 -4.00 18.48
CA LEU A 25 5.75 -3.35 19.68
C LEU A 25 6.71 -3.47 20.89
N GLY A 26 7.81 -4.22 20.74
CA GLY A 26 8.88 -4.35 21.74
C GLY A 26 8.64 -5.42 22.81
N ASP A 27 7.41 -5.92 22.92
CA ASP A 27 6.94 -7.00 23.80
C ASP A 27 6.97 -8.39 23.13
N GLY A 28 7.61 -8.47 21.96
CA GLY A 28 7.64 -9.68 21.12
C GLY A 28 6.49 -9.77 20.12
N TYR A 29 5.50 -8.87 20.17
CA TYR A 29 4.44 -8.80 19.17
C TYR A 29 4.82 -7.93 17.97
N GLU A 30 4.26 -8.32 16.83
CA GLU A 30 4.34 -7.58 15.59
C GLU A 30 2.94 -7.36 15.03
N GLN A 31 2.61 -6.10 14.75
CA GLN A 31 1.38 -5.74 14.04
C GLN A 31 1.68 -5.50 12.56
N ARG A 32 0.90 -6.13 11.69
CA ARG A 32 1.02 -6.00 10.23
C ARG A 32 -0.27 -5.42 9.66
N ARG A 33 -0.13 -4.50 8.71
CA ARG A 33 -1.23 -3.98 7.91
C ARG A 33 -0.80 -3.74 6.47
N PRO A 34 -1.68 -3.89 5.47
CA PRO A 34 -1.34 -3.51 4.10
C PRO A 34 -1.00 -2.01 4.06
N ALA A 35 0.00 -1.66 3.26
CA ALA A 35 0.56 -0.32 3.20
C ALA A 35 -0.13 0.52 2.12
N GLY A 36 -0.26 1.81 2.39
CA GLY A 36 -0.75 2.79 1.41
C GLY A 36 -2.27 2.81 1.20
N LEU A 37 -2.69 3.69 0.29
CA LEU A 37 -4.04 3.72 -0.26
C LEU A 37 -4.13 2.71 -1.40
N ASN A 38 -5.35 2.28 -1.74
CA ASN A 38 -5.58 1.33 -2.84
C ASN A 38 -4.79 0.00 -2.70
N ASN A 39 -4.49 -0.39 -1.46
CA ASN A 39 -3.75 -1.60 -1.06
C ASN A 39 -4.39 -2.95 -1.49
N HIS A 40 -5.55 -2.92 -2.13
CA HIS A 40 -6.28 -4.08 -2.64
C HIS A 40 -6.53 -4.02 -4.16
N LEU A 41 -5.91 -3.07 -4.89
CA LEU A 41 -5.92 -3.09 -6.34
C LEU A 41 -4.89 -4.12 -6.82
N ALA A 42 -5.40 -5.31 -7.17
CA ALA A 42 -4.65 -6.40 -7.79
C ALA A 42 -4.69 -6.29 -9.31
#